data_AF-A0A4U7DIE8-F1
#
_entry.id   AF-A0A4U7DIE8-F1
#
_cell.length_a   1.000
_cell.length_b   1.000
_cell.length_c   1.000
_cell.angle_alpha   90.00
_cell.angle_beta   90.00
_cell.angle_gamma   90.00
#
_symmetry.space_group_name_H-M   'P 1'
#
loop_
_entity.id
_entity.type
_entity.pdbx_description
1 polymer ?
#
loop_
_entity_poly.entity_id
_entity_poly.type
_entity_poly.pdbx_seq_one_letter_code
_entity_poly.pdbx_strand_id
1 'polypeptide(L)' 'MTTTDQVAQYLIEDQMADLTDAIREAVQNGVDSPGASRVLVSVTPDQTVVCDDGAGVDLGSQTGMRDLSVLGAGTKSR' A
#
# COMPACT_ATOMS: atom_id res chain seq x y z
N MET A 1 16.29 15.26 11.77
CA MET A 1 15.32 14.15 11.82
C MET A 1 14.21 14.55 12.76
N THR A 2 12.99 14.63 12.23
CA THR A 2 11.79 14.93 13.01
C THR A 2 11.19 13.61 13.53
N THR A 3 10.36 13.66 14.56
CA THR A 3 9.67 12.48 15.11
C THR A 3 8.81 11.78 14.04
N THR A 4 8.26 12.53 13.08
CA THR A 4 7.52 12.02 11.92
C THR A 4 8.40 11.15 11.01
N ASP A 5 9.66 11.54 10.79
CA ASP A 5 10.61 10.76 9.98
C ASP A 5 10.95 9.42 10.66
N GLN A 6 10.99 9.39 11.99
CA GLN A 6 11.26 8.17 12.77
C GLN A 6 10.06 7.21 12.77
N VAL A 7 8.84 7.74 12.86
CA VAL A 7 7.60 6.93 12.76
C VAL A 7 7.44 6.37 11.34
N ALA A 8 7.75 7.19 10.33
CA ALA A 8 7.77 6.78 8.93
C ALA A 8 8.73 5.60 8.70
N GLN A 9 9.96 5.74 9.20
CA GLN A 9 10.96 4.68 9.10
C GLN A 9 10.55 3.42 9.86
N TYR A 10 9.99 3.54 11.07
CA TYR A 10 9.50 2.40 11.84
C TYR A 10 8.36 1.66 11.13
N LEU A 11 7.42 2.37 10.49
CA LEU A 11 6.33 1.74 9.73
C LEU A 11 6.83 1.07 8.44
N ILE A 12 7.82 1.66 7.76
CA ILE A 12 8.47 1.03 6.61
C ILE A 12 9.20 -0.24 7.07
N GLU A 13 9.95 -0.18 8.16
CA GLU A 13 10.69 -1.31 8.71
C GLU A 13 9.76 -2.42 9.22
N ASP A 14 8.60 -2.08 9.80
CA ASP A 14 7.59 -3.03 10.28
C ASP A 14 6.81 -3.69 9.12
N GLN A 15 6.44 -2.91 8.09
CA GLN A 15 5.85 -3.46 6.86
C GLN A 15 6.85 -4.27 6.03
N MET A 16 8.16 -4.02 6.18
CA MET A 16 9.24 -4.81 5.59
C MET A 16 9.77 -5.91 6.52
N ALA A 17 9.26 -6.04 7.75
CA ALA A 17 9.77 -7.01 8.72
C ALA A 17 9.47 -8.45 8.30
N ASP A 18 8.36 -8.66 7.60
CA ASP A 18 7.97 -9.95 7.03
C ASP A 18 7.33 -9.76 5.65
N LEU A 19 7.84 -10.49 4.66
CA LEU A 19 7.30 -10.54 3.30
C LEU A 19 5.79 -10.89 3.31
N THR A 20 5.37 -11.70 4.26
CA THR A 20 3.96 -12.09 4.44
C THR A 20 3.08 -10.89 4.76
N ASP A 21 3.52 -10.01 5.65
CA ASP A 21 2.75 -8.82 6.03
C ASP A 21 2.74 -7.77 4.92
N ALA A 22 3.86 -7.60 4.22
CA ALA A 22 3.94 -6.74 3.03
C ALA A 22 2.93 -7.19 1.96
N ILE A 23 2.88 -8.49 1.66
CA ILE A 23 1.95 -9.06 0.69
C ILE A 23 0.51 -8.92 1.18
N ARG A 24 0.24 -9.21 2.46
CA ARG A 24 -1.10 -9.11 3.04
C ARG A 24 -1.63 -7.67 2.93
N GLU A 25 -0.82 -6.68 3.25
CA GLU A 25 -1.23 -5.27 3.17
C GLU A 25 -1.48 -4.84 1.71
N ALA A 26 -0.59 -5.22 0.78
CA ALA A 26 -0.75 -4.93 -0.63
C ALA A 26 -2.03 -5.58 -1.21
N VAL A 27 -2.33 -6.83 -0.81
CA VAL A 27 -3.57 -7.51 -1.20
C VAL A 27 -4.78 -6.78 -0.62
N GLN A 28 -4.74 -6.37 0.64
CA GLN A 28 -5.84 -5.66 1.26
C GLN A 28 -6.11 -4.32 0.57
N ASN A 29 -5.07 -3.60 0.13
CA ASN A 29 -5.22 -2.39 -0.68
C ASN A 29 -5.93 -2.66 -2.00
N GLY A 30 -5.60 -3.78 -2.66
CA GLY A 30 -6.32 -4.20 -3.87
C GLY A 30 -7.79 -4.57 -3.60
N VAL A 31 -8.09 -5.23 -2.48
CA VAL A 31 -9.47 -5.58 -2.08
C VAL A 31 -10.29 -4.34 -1.76
N ASP A 32 -9.69 -3.35 -1.11
CA ASP A 32 -10.36 -2.11 -0.72
C ASP A 32 -10.48 -1.11 -1.88
N SER A 33 -9.86 -1.40 -3.02
CA SER A 33 -9.91 -0.58 -4.23
C SER A 33 -11.35 -0.51 -4.76
N PRO A 34 -11.92 0.69 -4.96
CA PRO A 34 -13.32 0.83 -5.37
C PRO A 34 -13.61 0.10 -6.68
N GLY A 35 -14.63 -0.77 -6.66
CA GLY A 35 -15.04 -1.54 -7.84
C GLY A 35 -14.15 -2.75 -8.16
N ALA A 36 -13.13 -3.05 -7.35
CA ALA A 36 -12.33 -4.25 -7.52
C ALA A 36 -13.19 -5.51 -7.39
N SER A 37 -12.99 -6.43 -8.33
CA SER A 37 -13.61 -7.75 -8.35
C SER A 37 -12.57 -8.86 -8.21
N ARG A 38 -11.30 -8.53 -8.45
CA ARG A 38 -10.20 -9.48 -8.45
C ARG A 38 -8.90 -8.83 -7.99
N VAL A 39 -8.16 -9.58 -7.17
CA VAL A 39 -6.75 -9.31 -6.84
C VAL A 39 -5.92 -10.52 -7.24
N LEU A 40 -4.78 -10.30 -7.92
CA LEU A 40 -3.86 -11.33 -8.37
C LEU A 40 -2.51 -11.11 -7.70
N VAL A 41 -1.98 -12.16 -7.07
CA VAL A 41 -0.67 -12.16 -6.43
C VAL A 41 0.26 -13.12 -7.19
N SER A 42 1.39 -12.62 -7.65
CA SER A 42 2.45 -13.40 -8.28
C SER A 42 3.74 -13.22 -7.50
N VAL A 43 4.22 -14.30 -6.88
CA VAL A 43 5.47 -14.33 -6.13
C VAL A 43 6.51 -15.10 -6.92
N THR A 44 7.66 -14.48 -7.14
CA THR A 44 8.85 -15.08 -7.74
C THR A 44 10.05 -14.85 -6.82
N PRO A 45 11.16 -15.57 -6.98
CA PRO A 45 12.37 -15.31 -6.19
C PRO A 45 12.89 -13.87 -6.31
N ASP A 46 12.67 -13.22 -7.46
CA ASP A 46 13.21 -11.88 -7.74
C ASP A 46 12.24 -10.76 -7.37
N GLN A 47 10.92 -11.02 -7.37
CA GLN A 47 9.91 -9.99 -7.13
C GLN A 47 8.56 -10.56 -6.69
N THR A 48 7.78 -9.72 -6.00
CA THR A 48 6.35 -9.94 -5.78
C THR A 48 5.54 -8.86 -6.49
N VAL A 49 4.50 -9.27 -7.22
CA VAL A 49 3.58 -8.39 -7.94
C VAL A 49 2.17 -8.64 -7.41
N VAL A 50 1.49 -7.57 -6.98
CA VAL A 50 0.07 -7.57 -6.62
C VAL A 50 -0.66 -6.65 -7.59
N CYS A 51 -1.71 -7.16 -8.24
CA CYS A 51 -2.53 -6.41 -9.19
C CYS A 51 -4.01 -6.54 -8.85
N ASP A 52 -4.70 -5.43 -8.69
CA ASP A 52 -6.17 -5.36 -8.65
C ASP A 52 -6.75 -4.75 -9.94
N ASP A 53 -8.05 -4.94 -10.14
CA ASP A 53 -8.83 -4.39 -11.25
C ASP A 53 -9.75 -3.22 -10.84
N GLY A 54 -9.49 -2.60 -9.68
CA GLY A 54 -10.30 -1.49 -9.17
C GLY A 54 -10.01 -0.16 -9.86
N ALA A 55 -10.64 0.89 -9.35
CA ALA A 55 -10.62 2.24 -9.95
C ALA A 55 -9.21 2.89 -10.02
N GLY A 56 -8.26 2.38 -9.24
CA GLY A 56 -6.91 2.94 -9.13
C GLY A 56 -6.88 4.28 -8.41
N VAL A 57 -5.75 4.98 -8.54
CA VAL A 57 -5.49 6.27 -7.87
C VAL A 57 -5.16 7.33 -8.92
N ASP A 58 -5.85 8.48 -8.85
CA ASP A 58 -5.52 9.64 -9.70
C ASP A 58 -4.28 10.37 -9.17
N LEU A 59 -3.14 10.10 -9.80
CA LEU A 59 -1.84 10.70 -9.48
C LEU A 59 -1.76 12.20 -9.87
N GLY A 60 -2.67 12.70 -10.69
CA GLY A 60 -2.77 14.13 -11.01
C GLY A 60 -3.40 14.95 -9.89
N SER A 61 -4.10 14.29 -8.95
CA SER A 61 -4.74 14.94 -7.82
C SER A 61 -3.81 15.02 -6.60
N GLN A 62 -3.94 16.10 -5.81
CA GLN A 62 -3.20 16.22 -4.54
C GLN A 62 -3.58 15.12 -3.55
N THR A 63 -4.83 14.67 -3.55
CA THR A 63 -5.33 13.58 -2.69
C THR A 63 -4.69 12.26 -3.07
N GLY A 64 -4.71 11.87 -4.35
CA GLY A 64 -4.10 10.62 -4.80
C GLY A 64 -2.58 10.58 -4.61
N MET A 65 -1.90 11.72 -4.81
CA MET A 65 -0.47 11.83 -4.50
C MET A 65 -0.20 11.69 -3.00
N ARG A 66 -1.03 12.31 -2.14
CA ARG A 66 -0.90 12.22 -0.68
C ARG A 66 -1.14 10.80 -0.17
N ASP A 67 -2.18 10.13 -0.65
CA ASP A 67 -2.57 8.79 -0.19
C ASP A 67 -1.49 7.73 -0.50
N LEU A 68 -0.63 7.97 -1.51
CA LEU A 68 0.50 7.10 -1.85
C LEU A 68 1.83 7.50 -1.18
N SER A 69 2.06 8.80 -0.96
CA SER A 69 3.36 9.31 -0.53
C SER A 69 3.47 9.57 0.97
N VAL A 70 2.34 9.70 1.67
CA VAL A 70 2.32 10.01 3.10
C VAL A 70 1.99 8.75 3.90
N LEU A 71 2.91 8.36 4.77
CA LEU A 71 2.72 7.23 5.67
C LEU A 71 1.58 7.49 6.65
N GLY A 72 0.63 6.56 6.70
CA GLY A 72 -0.61 6.70 7.48
C GLY A 72 -1.69 7.57 6.82
N ALA A 73 -1.47 8.07 5.60
CA ALA A 73 -2.54 8.59 4.76
C ALA A 73 -3.25 7.44 4.04
N GLY A 74 -4.56 7.57 3.89
CA GLY A 74 -5.41 6.58 3.26
C GLY A 74 -6.86 6.89 3.56
N THR A 75 -7.75 6.25 2.80
CA THR A 75 -9.20 6.41 2.95
C THR A 75 -9.80 5.44 3.99
N LYS A 76 -8.99 4.52 4.53
CA LYS A 76 -9.41 3.55 5.53
C LYS A 76 -9.57 4.21 6.90
N SER A 77 -10.74 4.04 7.50
CA SER A 77 -10.97 4.40 8.91
C SER A 77 -10.40 3.28 9.79
N ARG A 78 -9.54 3.61 10.77
CA ARG A 78 -8.99 2.63 11.73
C ARG A 78 -10.06 2.05 12.63
#